data_AF-A0A1F3VE61-F1
#
_entry.id   AF-A0A1F3VE61-F1
#
_cell.length_a   1.000
_cell.length_b   1.000
_cell.length_c   1.000
_cell.angle_alpha   90.00
_cell.angle_beta   90.00
_cell.angle_gamma   90.00
#
_symmetry.space_group_name_H-M   'P 1'
#
loop_
_entity.id
_entity.type
_entity.pdbx_description
1 polymer ?
#
loop_
_entity_poly.entity_id
_entity_poly.type
_entity_poly.pdbx_seq_one_letter_code
_entity_poly.pdbx_strand_id
1 'polypeptide(L)'
;MLEVLAIKLLARLAKTNLQGTFLTMKNILYHFQIHNKVNGILFYCFEYYVFLKERDKNTVFTIYNISEADLKFVKNVFLDRYVFNTEYLDDIISINDIGALDKQNYGLSLMFDVNTFKKTYSFIKNDIQCYSNTNHQMVRSRHKNITYYGYYEYQPFDIKTKLKFYFDIYRKIENPQHGLFINCKDESCKIDLPDELKNMRQIRKRKTGHYDNFFSLFDTIYYFQTVFDLNNRIIPECFYYKKNIFIKYNESIQDSLNFRYNDIRQNGLGDYILTCDDPIIRDFLEY
;
A
#
# COMPACT_ATOMS: atom_id res chain seq x y z
N MET A 1 14.65 15.62 -22.06
CA MET A 1 14.27 14.78 -20.89
C MET A 1 13.35 13.62 -21.29
N LEU A 2 12.28 13.86 -22.05
CA LEU A 2 11.42 12.82 -22.66
C LEU A 2 12.19 11.83 -23.55
N GLU A 3 13.20 12.30 -24.29
CA GLU A 3 14.03 11.44 -25.15
C GLU A 3 14.90 10.45 -24.35
N VAL A 4 15.37 10.83 -23.16
CA VAL A 4 16.24 9.95 -22.34
C VAL A 4 15.43 8.81 -21.73
N LEU A 5 14.16 9.05 -21.38
CA LEU A 5 13.26 8.02 -20.87
C LEU A 5 12.84 7.06 -21.99
N ALA A 6 12.54 7.58 -23.18
CA ALA A 6 12.21 6.79 -24.35
C ALA A 6 13.38 5.90 -24.80
N ILE A 7 14.61 6.42 -24.77
CA ILE A 7 15.82 5.67 -25.12
C ILE A 7 16.10 4.55 -24.10
N LYS A 8 15.90 4.79 -22.80
CA LYS A 8 16.05 3.74 -21.77
C LYS A 8 15.00 2.64 -21.92
N LEU A 9 13.75 3.00 -22.24
CA LEU A 9 12.67 2.05 -22.49
C LEU A 9 12.95 1.22 -23.75
N LEU A 10 13.36 1.86 -24.85
CA LEU A 10 13.70 1.21 -26.11
C LEU A 10 14.94 0.32 -25.99
N ALA A 11 15.97 0.72 -25.24
CA ALA A 11 17.14 -0.11 -24.98
C ALA A 11 16.80 -1.37 -24.15
N ARG A 12 15.80 -1.29 -23.27
CA ARG A 12 15.30 -2.43 -22.49
C ARG A 12 14.45 -3.39 -23.35
N LEU A 13 13.64 -2.84 -24.26
CA LEU A 13 12.87 -3.59 -25.26
C LEU A 13 13.77 -4.25 -26.31
N ALA A 14 14.90 -3.63 -26.67
CA ALA A 14 15.85 -4.23 -27.60
C ALA A 14 16.62 -5.41 -26.99
N LYS A 15 16.87 -5.39 -25.67
CA LYS A 15 17.56 -6.49 -24.96
C LYS A 15 16.69 -7.75 -24.77
N THR A 16 15.38 -7.64 -24.95
CA THR A 16 14.40 -8.74 -24.83
C THR A 16 14.08 -9.42 -26.16
N ASN A 17 14.56 -8.88 -27.29
CA ASN A 17 14.30 -9.40 -28.64
C ASN A 17 15.11 -10.66 -29.04
N LEU A 18 15.81 -11.29 -28.10
CA LEU A 18 16.57 -12.52 -28.35
C LEU A 18 16.06 -13.66 -27.46
N GLN A 19 14.77 -13.98 -27.56
CA GLN A 19 14.15 -15.32 -27.45
C GLN A 19 12.64 -15.22 -27.15
N GLY A 20 11.82 -15.39 -28.19
CA GLY A 20 10.56 -16.16 -28.15
C GLY A 20 9.65 -16.09 -26.92
N THR A 21 9.23 -14.91 -26.49
CA THR A 21 7.91 -14.57 -25.91
C THR A 21 8.03 -13.10 -25.53
N PHE A 22 7.24 -12.20 -26.14
CA PHE A 22 7.15 -10.84 -25.62
C PHE A 22 6.46 -10.92 -24.26
N LEU A 23 7.25 -11.03 -23.19
CA LEU A 23 6.71 -10.93 -21.84
C LEU A 23 6.09 -9.54 -21.71
N THR A 24 4.76 -9.52 -21.64
CA THR A 24 4.02 -8.27 -21.55
C THR A 24 4.23 -7.70 -20.14
N MET A 25 4.65 -6.44 -20.04
CA MET A 25 4.85 -5.81 -18.73
C MET A 25 3.55 -5.80 -17.94
N LYS A 26 3.63 -6.07 -16.64
CA LYS A 26 2.51 -5.94 -15.70
C LYS A 26 2.80 -4.79 -14.76
N ASN A 27 1.78 -4.11 -14.27
CA ASN A 27 1.99 -3.00 -13.35
C ASN A 27 1.12 -3.08 -12.10
N ILE A 28 1.65 -2.53 -11.02
CA ILE A 28 0.84 -2.00 -9.94
C ILE A 28 0.61 -0.52 -10.25
N LEU A 29 -0.65 -0.09 -10.20
CA LEU A 29 -1.02 1.29 -10.46
C LEU A 29 -1.57 1.94 -9.19
N TYR A 30 -1.08 3.14 -8.90
CA TYR A 30 -1.59 3.98 -7.84
C TYR A 30 -1.84 5.41 -8.35
N HIS A 31 -3.01 5.98 -8.05
CA HIS A 31 -3.27 7.40 -8.31
C HIS A 31 -2.87 8.22 -7.08
N PHE A 32 -1.85 9.05 -7.24
CA PHE A 32 -1.35 9.90 -6.19
C PHE A 32 -2.38 10.99 -5.86
N GLN A 33 -2.72 11.07 -4.58
CA GLN A 33 -3.58 12.10 -4.04
C GLN A 33 -2.68 13.20 -3.49
N ILE A 34 -2.86 14.44 -3.98
CA ILE A 34 -2.06 15.58 -3.54
C ILE A 34 -2.42 15.92 -2.09
N HIS A 35 -1.65 15.36 -1.19
CA HIS A 35 -1.59 15.69 0.21
C HIS A 35 -0.16 15.42 0.63
N ASN A 36 0.46 16.29 1.44
CA ASN A 36 1.87 16.18 1.82
C ASN A 36 2.15 14.99 2.76
N LYS A 37 1.66 13.78 2.44
CA LYS A 37 1.81 12.54 3.18
C LYS A 37 1.64 11.32 2.24
N VAL A 38 2.41 10.26 2.48
CA VAL A 38 2.12 8.90 2.03
C VAL A 38 0.94 8.32 2.83
N ASN A 39 -0.06 7.74 2.14
CA ASN A 39 -1.17 7.05 2.79
C ASN A 39 -0.93 5.53 2.89
N GLY A 40 -1.80 4.82 3.62
CA GLY A 40 -1.66 3.38 3.82
C GLY A 40 -1.71 2.55 2.53
N ILE A 41 -2.51 2.97 1.54
CA ILE A 41 -2.64 2.26 0.27
C ILE A 41 -1.33 2.29 -0.52
N LEU A 42 -0.66 3.44 -0.57
CA LEU A 42 0.63 3.56 -1.25
C LEU A 42 1.70 2.62 -0.65
N PHE A 43 1.68 2.37 0.66
CA PHE A 43 2.52 1.35 1.27
C PHE A 43 2.17 -0.07 0.81
N TYR A 44 0.88 -0.43 0.71
CA TYR A 44 0.47 -1.73 0.15
C TYR A 44 0.91 -1.87 -1.31
N CYS A 45 0.70 -0.85 -2.14
CA CYS A 45 1.16 -0.87 -3.53
C CYS A 45 2.66 -1.15 -3.63
N PHE A 46 3.46 -0.50 -2.78
CA PHE A 46 4.91 -0.69 -2.78
C PHE A 46 5.33 -2.08 -2.29
N GLU A 47 4.74 -2.58 -1.20
CA GLU A 47 5.05 -3.91 -0.65
C GLU A 47 4.74 -5.03 -1.64
N TYR A 48 3.57 -4.97 -2.28
CA TYR A 48 3.19 -5.94 -3.31
C TYR A 48 4.07 -5.79 -4.55
N TYR A 49 4.48 -4.57 -4.89
CA TYR A 49 5.41 -4.34 -5.99
C TYR A 49 6.75 -5.02 -5.74
N VAL A 50 7.36 -4.83 -4.57
CA VAL A 50 8.63 -5.48 -4.24
C VAL A 50 8.46 -7.00 -4.26
N PHE A 51 7.40 -7.53 -3.63
CA PHE A 51 7.11 -8.96 -3.61
C PHE A 51 6.95 -9.56 -5.01
N LEU A 52 6.19 -8.91 -5.88
CA LEU A 52 5.95 -9.37 -7.26
C LEU A 52 7.19 -9.18 -8.13
N LYS A 53 7.95 -8.10 -7.96
CA LYS A 53 9.16 -7.82 -8.73
C LYS A 53 10.27 -8.85 -8.55
N GLU A 54 10.39 -9.39 -7.33
CA GLU A 54 11.31 -10.49 -7.02
C GLU A 54 10.97 -11.77 -7.77
N ARG A 55 9.71 -11.93 -8.19
CA ARG A 55 9.18 -13.16 -8.84
C ARG A 55 8.97 -12.97 -10.34
N ASP A 56 8.61 -11.77 -10.77
CA ASP A 56 8.47 -11.37 -12.17
C ASP A 56 9.18 -10.03 -12.43
N LYS A 57 10.31 -10.11 -13.13
CA LYS A 57 11.15 -8.96 -13.49
C LYS A 57 10.44 -7.95 -14.40
N ASN A 58 9.34 -8.30 -15.05
CA ASN A 58 8.56 -7.41 -15.91
C ASN A 58 7.50 -6.62 -15.14
N THR A 59 7.38 -6.82 -13.83
CA THR A 59 6.54 -6.00 -12.96
C THR A 59 7.15 -4.60 -12.82
N VAL A 60 6.33 -3.56 -12.96
CA VAL A 60 6.69 -2.16 -12.71
C VAL A 60 5.70 -1.52 -11.74
N PHE A 61 6.11 -0.42 -11.09
CA PHE A 61 5.19 0.35 -10.24
C PHE A 61 4.86 1.70 -10.90
N THR A 62 3.63 1.86 -11.37
CA THR A 62 3.16 3.11 -11.96
C THR A 62 2.49 3.99 -10.91
N ILE A 63 2.95 5.24 -10.79
CA ILE A 63 2.28 6.26 -9.97
C ILE A 63 1.73 7.35 -10.90
N TYR A 64 0.41 7.47 -10.95
CA TYR A 64 -0.29 8.46 -11.74
C TYR A 64 -0.48 9.77 -10.94
N ASN A 65 -0.29 10.92 -11.59
CA ASN A 65 -0.50 12.27 -11.07
C ASN A 65 0.40 12.65 -9.87
N ILE A 66 1.72 12.43 -10.02
CA ILE A 66 2.72 12.73 -8.98
C ILE A 66 3.78 13.71 -9.50
N SER A 67 4.07 14.74 -8.70
CA SER A 67 5.17 15.67 -8.98
C SER A 67 6.55 15.00 -8.75
N GLU A 68 7.61 15.55 -9.34
CA GLU A 68 8.97 15.03 -9.12
C GLU A 68 9.40 15.15 -7.64
N ALA A 69 9.03 16.26 -6.99
CA ALA A 69 9.32 16.49 -5.57
C ALA A 69 8.59 15.47 -4.68
N ASP A 70 7.32 15.19 -4.96
CA ASP A 70 6.54 14.19 -4.24
C ASP A 70 7.07 12.78 -4.48
N LEU A 71 7.47 12.45 -5.72
CA LEU A 71 8.06 11.15 -6.02
C LEU A 71 9.36 10.95 -5.24
N LYS A 72 10.22 11.97 -5.18
CA LYS A 72 11.45 11.93 -4.38
C LYS A 72 11.14 11.73 -2.89
N PHE A 73 10.14 12.45 -2.37
CA PHE A 73 9.68 12.28 -1.00
C PHE A 73 9.18 10.85 -0.72
N VAL A 74 8.32 10.31 -1.59
CA VAL A 74 7.79 8.94 -1.48
C VAL A 74 8.93 7.90 -1.47
N LYS A 75 9.89 8.01 -2.39
CA LYS A 75 11.05 7.12 -2.44
C LYS A 75 11.87 7.17 -1.15
N ASN A 76 12.09 8.35 -0.59
CA ASN A 76 12.78 8.50 0.70
C ASN A 76 12.02 7.84 1.84
N VAL A 77 10.70 7.98 1.89
CA VAL A 77 9.85 7.32 2.90
C VAL A 77 9.95 5.79 2.78
N PHE A 78 10.02 5.23 1.56
CA PHE A 78 10.23 3.79 1.39
C PHE A 78 11.61 3.34 1.86
N LEU A 79 12.66 4.11 1.58
CA LEU A 79 14.03 3.81 2.05
C LEU A 79 14.16 3.89 3.57
N ASP A 80 13.46 4.82 4.22
CA ASP A 80 13.40 4.91 5.68
C ASP A 80 12.77 3.65 6.29
N ARG A 81 11.67 3.18 5.70
CA ARG A 81 10.83 2.12 6.25
C ARG A 81 11.27 0.68 5.93
N TYR A 82 11.90 0.47 4.78
CA TYR A 82 12.14 -0.86 4.23
C TYR A 82 13.62 -1.13 3.90
N VAL A 83 13.95 -2.41 3.80
CA VAL A 83 15.21 -2.97 3.31
C VAL A 83 14.90 -3.88 2.13
N PHE A 84 15.25 -3.46 0.92
CA PHE A 84 14.93 -4.12 -0.34
C PHE A 84 16.01 -3.78 -1.40
N ASN A 85 15.97 -4.41 -2.58
CA ASN A 85 16.84 -4.00 -3.68
C ASN A 85 16.47 -2.58 -4.15
N THR A 86 17.33 -1.60 -3.87
CA THR A 86 17.07 -0.19 -4.18
C THR A 86 16.95 0.11 -5.66
N GLU A 87 17.47 -0.74 -6.55
CA GLU A 87 17.26 -0.63 -8.00
C GLU A 87 15.78 -0.74 -8.37
N TYR A 88 14.94 -1.36 -7.54
CA TYR A 88 13.49 -1.40 -7.75
C TYR A 88 12.85 -0.02 -7.72
N LEU A 89 13.51 1.00 -7.17
CA LEU A 89 13.04 2.39 -7.25
C LEU A 89 13.16 2.99 -8.66
N ASP A 90 14.07 2.48 -9.50
CA ASP A 90 14.24 2.92 -10.89
C ASP A 90 13.11 2.44 -11.80
N ASP A 91 12.41 1.40 -11.35
CA ASP A 91 11.24 0.80 -12.01
C ASP A 91 9.91 1.39 -11.53
N ILE A 92 9.97 2.48 -10.75
CA ILE A 92 8.81 3.32 -10.44
C ILE A 92 8.63 4.35 -11.56
N ILE A 93 7.54 4.20 -12.31
CA ILE A 93 7.19 5.03 -13.47
C ILE A 93 6.19 6.10 -13.02
N SER A 94 6.56 7.38 -13.11
CA SER A 94 5.61 8.48 -12.93
C SER A 94 4.92 8.84 -14.24
N ILE A 95 3.59 8.96 -14.19
CA ILE A 95 2.77 9.37 -15.33
C ILE A 95 1.89 10.54 -14.88
N ASN A 96 1.99 11.69 -15.55
CA ASN A 96 1.21 12.88 -15.19
C ASN A 96 0.16 13.26 -16.24
N ASP A 97 0.23 12.63 -17.42
CA ASP A 97 -0.69 12.84 -18.52
C ASP A 97 -1.57 11.60 -18.72
N ILE A 98 -2.85 11.83 -18.96
CA ILE A 98 -3.82 10.75 -19.15
C ILE A 98 -3.64 10.06 -20.51
N GLY A 99 -3.20 10.80 -21.53
CA GLY A 99 -2.85 10.24 -22.83
C GLY A 99 -1.63 9.34 -22.76
N ALA A 100 -0.66 9.67 -21.90
CA ALA A 100 0.47 8.80 -21.61
C ALA A 100 0.06 7.51 -20.88
N LEU A 101 -0.95 7.57 -20.00
CA LEU A 101 -1.52 6.38 -19.35
C LEU A 101 -2.23 5.47 -20.38
N ASP A 102 -3.02 6.04 -21.28
CA ASP A 102 -3.75 5.30 -22.34
C ASP A 102 -2.83 4.63 -23.38
N LYS A 103 -1.60 5.13 -23.52
CA LYS A 103 -0.56 4.58 -24.40
C LYS A 103 0.24 3.46 -23.77
N GLN A 104 0.07 3.19 -22.47
CA GLN A 104 0.77 2.08 -21.83
C GLN A 104 0.23 0.74 -22.35
N ASN A 105 1.14 -0.15 -22.72
CA ASN A 105 0.81 -1.49 -23.19
C ASN A 105 1.16 -2.53 -22.12
N TYR A 106 0.46 -2.45 -20.99
CA TYR A 106 0.57 -3.47 -19.93
C TYR A 106 -0.33 -4.66 -20.24
N GLY A 107 0.01 -5.84 -19.74
CA GLY A 107 -0.84 -7.03 -19.82
C GLY A 107 -1.89 -7.01 -18.72
N LEU A 108 -1.50 -6.57 -17.52
CA LEU A 108 -2.33 -6.56 -16.33
C LEU A 108 -2.01 -5.34 -15.45
N SER A 109 -3.06 -4.77 -14.86
CA SER A 109 -2.94 -3.68 -13.88
C SER A 109 -3.56 -4.08 -12.55
N LEU A 110 -2.75 -4.05 -11.49
CA LEU A 110 -3.17 -4.28 -10.11
C LEU A 110 -3.30 -2.97 -9.34
N MET A 111 -4.43 -2.76 -8.68
CA MET A 111 -4.72 -1.56 -7.88
C MET A 111 -5.21 -1.94 -6.50
N PHE A 112 -4.76 -1.23 -5.46
CA PHE A 112 -5.12 -1.55 -4.07
C PHE A 112 -6.23 -0.66 -3.49
N ASP A 113 -6.82 0.21 -4.32
CA ASP A 113 -7.95 1.02 -3.92
C ASP A 113 -8.88 1.38 -5.07
N VAL A 114 -10.16 1.53 -4.73
CA VAL A 114 -11.22 1.85 -5.68
C VAL A 114 -11.14 3.29 -6.19
N ASN A 115 -10.43 4.18 -5.48
CA ASN A 115 -10.28 5.56 -5.93
C ASN A 115 -9.28 5.64 -7.09
N THR A 116 -8.16 4.92 -7.03
CA THR A 116 -7.26 4.72 -8.17
C THR A 116 -8.02 4.11 -9.34
N PHE A 117 -8.78 3.04 -9.10
CA PHE A 117 -9.62 2.42 -10.13
C PHE A 117 -10.54 3.44 -10.79
N LYS A 118 -11.40 4.13 -10.03
CA LYS A 118 -12.36 5.11 -10.55
C LYS A 118 -11.73 6.22 -11.40
N LYS A 119 -10.48 6.59 -11.10
CA LYS A 119 -9.76 7.66 -11.81
C LYS A 119 -9.09 7.20 -13.10
N THR A 120 -8.81 5.91 -13.24
CA THR A 120 -7.91 5.41 -14.28
C THR A 120 -8.54 4.34 -15.17
N TYR A 121 -9.56 3.61 -14.70
CA TYR A 121 -10.05 2.41 -15.39
C TYR A 121 -10.54 2.69 -16.81
N SER A 122 -11.11 3.85 -17.13
CA SER A 122 -11.60 4.14 -18.49
C SER A 122 -10.48 4.30 -19.52
N PHE A 123 -9.23 4.53 -19.08
CA PHE A 123 -8.07 4.79 -19.93
C PHE A 123 -7.12 3.60 -20.03
N ILE A 124 -7.29 2.61 -19.15
CA ILE A 124 -6.47 1.40 -19.15
C ILE A 124 -7.11 0.42 -20.13
N LYS A 125 -6.34 -0.12 -21.08
CA LYS A 125 -6.90 -1.03 -22.10
C LYS A 125 -6.82 -2.50 -21.73
N ASN A 126 -5.95 -2.83 -20.79
CA ASN A 126 -5.67 -4.19 -20.34
C ASN A 126 -6.58 -4.63 -19.18
N ASP A 127 -6.44 -5.89 -18.78
CA ASP A 127 -7.18 -6.46 -17.66
C ASP A 127 -6.77 -5.80 -16.33
N ILE A 128 -7.72 -5.77 -15.39
CA ILE A 128 -7.58 -5.06 -14.13
C ILE A 128 -7.91 -5.99 -12.95
N GLN A 129 -7.03 -5.99 -11.97
CA GLN A 129 -7.29 -6.48 -10.62
C GLN A 129 -7.40 -5.29 -9.67
N CYS A 130 -8.49 -5.21 -8.91
CA CYS A 130 -8.73 -4.11 -7.99
C CYS A 130 -9.08 -4.63 -6.60
N TYR A 131 -8.33 -4.21 -5.59
CA TYR A 131 -8.72 -4.44 -4.20
C TYR A 131 -9.77 -3.39 -3.77
N SER A 132 -10.94 -3.89 -3.41
CA SER A 132 -12.09 -3.18 -2.89
C SER A 132 -11.84 -2.68 -1.48
N ASN A 133 -11.05 -1.62 -1.34
CA ASN A 133 -10.71 -1.08 -0.02
C ASN A 133 -11.90 -0.42 0.71
N THR A 134 -13.02 -0.16 0.02
CA THR A 134 -14.26 0.42 0.56
C THR A 134 -15.49 -0.05 -0.25
N ASN A 135 -16.69 0.31 0.23
CA ASN A 135 -17.94 0.07 -0.49
C ASN A 135 -18.02 0.89 -1.79
N HIS A 136 -18.43 0.26 -2.88
CA HIS A 136 -18.60 0.89 -4.19
C HIS A 136 -19.40 -0.01 -5.15
N GLN A 137 -19.86 0.54 -6.26
CA GLN A 137 -20.43 -0.27 -7.34
C GLN A 137 -19.31 -0.93 -8.15
N MET A 138 -19.35 -2.26 -8.27
CA MET A 138 -18.44 -3.00 -9.14
C MET A 138 -18.77 -2.72 -10.61
N VAL A 139 -17.77 -2.26 -11.36
CA VAL A 139 -17.89 -1.96 -12.78
C VAL A 139 -17.51 -3.19 -13.58
N ARG A 140 -18.30 -3.52 -14.60
CA ARG A 140 -18.00 -4.59 -15.57
C ARG A 140 -17.74 -3.98 -16.94
N SER A 141 -16.88 -4.62 -17.72
CA SER A 141 -16.51 -4.20 -19.07
C SER A 141 -16.72 -5.35 -20.04
N ARG A 142 -17.05 -5.02 -21.31
CA ARG A 142 -17.09 -5.99 -22.41
C ARG A 142 -15.74 -6.20 -23.08
N HIS A 143 -14.77 -5.31 -22.84
CA HIS A 143 -13.50 -5.26 -23.58
C HIS A 143 -12.29 -5.74 -22.78
N LYS A 144 -12.48 -5.94 -21.47
CA LYS A 144 -11.41 -6.35 -20.54
C LYS A 144 -12.03 -6.96 -19.30
N ASN A 145 -11.28 -7.83 -18.65
CA ASN A 145 -11.65 -8.44 -17.39
C ASN A 145 -11.33 -7.48 -16.24
N ILE A 146 -12.28 -7.36 -15.31
CA ILE A 146 -12.11 -6.59 -14.08
C ILE A 146 -12.48 -7.51 -12.92
N THR A 147 -11.49 -7.89 -12.14
CA THR A 147 -11.64 -8.75 -10.96
C THR A 147 -11.49 -7.93 -9.69
N TYR A 148 -12.49 -7.99 -8.82
CA TYR A 148 -12.47 -7.32 -7.53
C TYR A 148 -12.05 -8.27 -6.41
N TYR A 149 -11.11 -7.83 -5.59
CA TYR A 149 -10.63 -8.54 -4.40
C TYR A 149 -11.07 -7.80 -3.15
N GLY A 150 -11.37 -8.51 -2.06
CA GLY A 150 -11.74 -7.87 -0.80
C GLY A 150 -11.89 -8.89 0.31
N TYR A 151 -12.12 -8.43 1.53
CA TYR A 151 -12.19 -9.31 2.69
C TYR A 151 -13.38 -9.05 3.59
N TYR A 152 -13.64 -7.77 3.88
CA TYR A 152 -14.66 -7.38 4.85
C TYR A 152 -16.04 -7.27 4.18
N GLU A 153 -17.11 -7.43 4.97
CA GLU A 153 -18.49 -7.41 4.46
C GLU A 153 -18.87 -6.10 3.76
N TYR A 154 -18.28 -4.97 4.18
CA TYR A 154 -18.49 -3.67 3.54
C TYR A 154 -17.75 -3.51 2.20
N GLN A 155 -16.99 -4.52 1.77
CA GLN A 155 -16.21 -4.51 0.53
C GLN A 155 -16.92 -5.43 -0.48
N PRO A 156 -17.41 -4.91 -1.62
CA PRO A 156 -17.91 -5.76 -2.68
C PRO A 156 -16.74 -6.36 -3.45
N PHE A 157 -16.68 -7.68 -3.57
CA PHE A 157 -15.58 -8.40 -4.23
C PHE A 157 -16.09 -9.64 -4.99
N ASP A 158 -15.30 -10.08 -5.97
CA ASP A 158 -15.43 -11.37 -6.65
C ASP A 158 -14.68 -12.47 -5.89
N ILE A 159 -13.46 -12.14 -5.43
CA ILE A 159 -12.56 -13.09 -4.78
C ILE A 159 -12.24 -12.59 -3.36
N LYS A 160 -12.53 -13.43 -2.36
CA LYS A 160 -12.23 -13.13 -0.97
C LYS A 160 -10.72 -13.29 -0.70
N THR A 161 -10.05 -12.22 -0.28
CA THR A 161 -8.64 -12.24 0.15
C THR A 161 -8.33 -11.10 1.11
N LYS A 162 -7.50 -11.35 2.13
CA LYS A 162 -7.03 -10.31 3.06
C LYS A 162 -6.00 -9.43 2.35
N LEU A 163 -6.02 -8.13 2.63
CA LEU A 163 -4.89 -7.27 2.31
C LEU A 163 -3.75 -7.53 3.31
N LYS A 164 -2.73 -8.26 2.87
CA LYS A 164 -1.56 -8.70 3.65
C LYS A 164 -0.34 -7.79 3.50
N PHE A 165 0.71 -8.06 4.26
CA PHE A 165 1.95 -7.28 4.33
C PHE A 165 3.16 -8.12 3.91
N TYR A 166 4.12 -7.50 3.24
CA TYR A 166 5.42 -8.14 3.00
C TYR A 166 6.41 -7.80 4.11
N PHE A 167 6.26 -8.44 5.27
CA PHE A 167 7.06 -8.10 6.46
C PHE A 167 8.57 -8.36 6.29
N ASP A 168 8.98 -9.20 5.35
CA ASP A 168 10.40 -9.55 5.14
C ASP A 168 11.26 -8.35 4.74
N ILE A 169 10.65 -7.33 4.10
CA ILE A 169 11.36 -6.10 3.72
C ILE A 169 11.28 -5.02 4.80
N TYR A 170 10.64 -5.26 5.95
CA TYR A 170 10.53 -4.24 6.99
C TYR A 170 11.87 -4.03 7.69
N ARG A 171 12.28 -2.77 7.84
CA ARG A 171 13.50 -2.41 8.57
C ARG A 171 13.37 -2.81 10.05
N LYS A 172 14.35 -3.53 10.57
CA LYS A 172 14.41 -3.86 12.00
C LYS A 172 14.62 -2.59 12.83
N ILE A 173 14.00 -2.54 14.00
CA ILE A 173 14.16 -1.44 14.96
C ILE A 173 15.12 -1.90 16.04
N GLU A 174 16.32 -1.33 16.07
CA GLU A 174 17.36 -1.71 17.04
C GLU A 174 17.17 -1.01 18.39
N ASN A 175 16.72 0.25 18.40
CA ASN A 175 16.60 1.07 19.60
C ASN A 175 15.27 1.83 19.63
N PRO A 176 14.14 1.16 19.97
CA PRO A 176 12.87 1.85 20.11
C PRO A 176 12.94 2.81 21.30
N GLN A 177 12.55 4.07 21.07
CA GLN A 177 12.44 5.06 22.14
C GLN A 177 11.23 4.73 23.02
N HIS A 178 11.40 4.83 24.35
CA HIS A 178 10.28 4.76 25.28
C HIS A 178 9.36 5.96 25.05
N GLY A 179 8.14 5.71 24.58
CA GLY A 179 7.29 6.77 24.09
C GLY A 179 5.92 6.27 23.64
N LEU A 180 4.96 7.20 23.65
CA LEU A 180 3.57 6.94 23.31
C LEU A 180 3.24 7.58 21.97
N PHE A 181 2.83 6.76 20.99
CA PHE A 181 2.17 7.26 19.79
C PHE A 181 0.66 7.26 19.95
N ILE A 182 0.06 8.44 19.82
CA ILE A 182 -1.39 8.63 19.90
C ILE A 182 -1.95 8.70 18.48
N ASN A 183 -2.64 7.63 18.08
CA ASN A 183 -3.33 7.57 16.80
C ASN A 183 -4.81 7.94 16.98
N CYS A 184 -5.21 9.04 16.38
CA CYS A 184 -6.58 9.55 16.40
C CYS A 184 -6.88 10.27 15.07
N LYS A 185 -7.96 11.04 15.00
CA LYS A 185 -8.32 11.80 13.79
C LYS A 185 -7.15 12.69 13.31
N ASP A 186 -6.60 13.49 14.21
CA ASP A 186 -5.44 14.35 14.02
C ASP A 186 -4.90 14.87 15.37
N GLU A 187 -3.76 15.57 15.33
CA GLU A 187 -3.05 16.14 16.49
C GLU A 187 -3.90 17.08 17.38
N SER A 188 -5.00 17.66 16.87
CA SER A 188 -5.87 18.55 17.64
C SER A 188 -6.90 17.80 18.52
N CYS A 189 -7.04 16.48 18.35
CA CYS A 189 -8.01 15.67 19.07
C CYS A 189 -7.68 15.64 20.57
N LYS A 190 -8.59 16.17 21.39
CA LYS A 190 -8.53 16.08 22.86
C LYS A 190 -8.90 14.66 23.29
N ILE A 191 -7.98 14.02 24.00
CA ILE A 191 -8.11 12.63 24.45
C ILE A 191 -7.71 12.62 25.92
N ASP A 192 -8.57 12.05 26.76
CA ASP A 192 -8.21 11.69 28.13
C ASP A 192 -7.49 10.34 28.09
N LEU A 193 -6.22 10.35 28.47
CA LEU A 193 -5.37 9.15 28.48
C LEU A 193 -5.51 8.44 29.83
N PRO A 194 -5.37 7.12 29.90
CA PRO A 194 -5.14 6.40 31.15
C PRO A 194 -3.94 6.96 31.91
N ASP A 195 -3.98 6.97 33.25
CA ASP A 195 -2.95 7.59 34.09
C ASP A 195 -1.54 7.03 33.82
N GLU A 196 -1.44 5.72 33.58
CA GLU A 196 -0.20 5.03 33.20
C GLU A 196 0.45 5.56 31.91
N LEU A 197 -0.34 6.13 31.00
CA LEU A 197 0.12 6.65 29.71
C LEU A 197 0.39 8.16 29.75
N LYS A 198 -0.15 8.90 30.73
CA LYS A 198 -0.06 10.38 30.79
C LYS A 198 1.38 10.88 30.86
N ASN A 199 2.24 10.17 31.58
CA ASN A 199 3.62 10.57 31.84
C ASN A 199 4.62 10.14 30.75
N MET A 200 4.18 9.35 29.76
CA MET A 200 5.04 8.96 28.65
C MET A 200 5.30 10.14 27.71
N ARG A 201 6.47 10.17 27.06
CA ARG A 201 6.73 11.14 25.99
C ARG A 201 5.78 10.89 24.82
N GLN A 202 4.93 11.86 24.50
CA GLN A 202 3.85 11.69 23.52
C GLN A 202 4.24 12.23 22.14
N ILE A 203 3.94 11.46 21.10
CA ILE A 203 3.87 11.93 19.71
C ILE A 203 2.47 11.63 19.16
N ARG A 204 1.95 12.51 18.30
CA ARG A 204 0.56 12.43 17.80
C ARG A 204 0.53 12.27 16.30
N LYS A 205 -0.49 11.58 15.79
CA LYS A 205 -0.72 11.50 14.34
C LYS A 205 -0.85 12.90 13.74
N ARG A 206 0.04 13.21 12.80
CA ARG A 206 0.03 14.50 12.10
C ARG A 206 -1.06 14.53 11.02
N LYS A 207 -1.66 15.70 10.83
CA LYS A 207 -2.57 15.93 9.69
C LYS A 207 -1.82 15.91 8.36
N THR A 208 -0.62 16.48 8.36
CA THR A 208 0.31 16.63 7.22
C THR A 208 1.72 16.20 7.61
N GLY A 209 2.51 15.76 6.63
CA GLY A 209 3.89 15.30 6.85
C GLY A 209 4.00 13.85 7.33
N HIS A 210 5.25 13.40 7.44
CA HIS A 210 5.65 12.09 7.95
C HIS A 210 6.62 12.25 9.10
N TYR A 211 6.71 11.22 9.94
CA TYR A 211 7.77 11.09 10.93
C TYR A 211 8.88 10.25 10.32
N ASP A 212 10.11 10.75 10.35
CA ASP A 212 11.28 9.95 9.99
C ASP A 212 11.50 8.88 11.06
N ASN A 213 11.86 7.66 10.64
CA ASN A 213 12.04 6.51 11.52
C ASN A 213 10.86 6.28 12.46
N PHE A 214 9.62 6.46 11.95
CA PHE A 214 8.40 6.58 12.74
C PHE A 214 8.25 5.52 13.85
N PHE A 215 8.43 4.24 13.54
CA PHE A 215 8.26 3.17 14.54
C PHE A 215 9.38 3.11 15.58
N SER A 216 10.52 3.77 15.35
CA SER A 216 11.60 3.91 16.34
C SER A 216 11.26 4.96 17.40
N LEU A 217 10.28 5.83 17.16
CA LEU A 217 9.92 6.93 18.06
C LEU A 217 9.05 6.50 19.24
N PHE A 218 8.51 5.29 19.25
CA PHE A 218 7.62 4.84 20.31
C PHE A 218 7.73 3.33 20.52
N ASP A 219 7.43 2.88 21.73
CA ASP A 219 7.24 1.48 22.08
C ASP A 219 5.77 1.15 22.36
N THR A 220 4.95 2.18 22.56
CA THR A 220 3.54 2.06 22.92
C THR A 220 2.66 2.87 21.98
N ILE A 221 1.56 2.28 21.50
CA ILE A 221 0.52 2.97 20.74
C ILE A 221 -0.77 3.04 21.56
N TYR A 222 -1.36 4.24 21.59
CA TYR A 222 -2.75 4.45 22.01
C TYR A 222 -3.58 4.81 20.78
N TYR A 223 -4.47 3.90 20.39
CA TYR A 223 -5.38 4.08 19.27
C TYR A 223 -6.75 4.51 19.78
N PHE A 224 -7.17 5.73 19.44
CA PHE A 224 -8.49 6.26 19.75
C PHE A 224 -9.40 6.19 18.52
N GLN A 225 -10.33 5.24 18.52
CA GLN A 225 -11.18 4.96 17.35
C GLN A 225 -12.29 6.01 17.25
N THR A 226 -12.02 7.09 16.50
CA THR A 226 -13.01 8.16 16.26
C THR A 226 -13.83 7.96 15.00
N VAL A 227 -13.31 7.21 14.03
CA VAL A 227 -13.87 7.05 12.69
C VAL A 227 -13.63 5.63 12.21
N PHE A 228 -14.42 5.22 11.22
CA PHE A 228 -14.25 3.95 10.53
C PHE A 228 -12.89 3.90 9.82
N ASP A 229 -12.02 2.99 10.25
CA ASP A 229 -10.73 2.77 9.60
C ASP A 229 -10.81 1.61 8.61
N LEU A 230 -10.61 1.95 7.33
CA LEU A 230 -10.69 1.03 6.21
C LEU A 230 -9.31 0.42 5.94
N ASN A 231 -9.12 -0.85 6.31
CA ASN A 231 -7.88 -1.63 6.13
C ASN A 231 -6.70 -1.13 6.97
N ASN A 232 -6.95 -0.92 8.27
CA ASN A 232 -5.99 -0.47 9.27
C ASN A 232 -4.63 -1.17 9.13
N ARG A 233 -3.57 -0.37 8.96
CA ARG A 233 -2.19 -0.85 8.84
C ARG A 233 -1.44 -0.85 10.15
N ILE A 234 -1.64 0.20 10.95
CA ILE A 234 -0.80 0.47 12.11
C ILE A 234 -0.85 -0.67 13.13
N ILE A 235 -1.98 -1.35 13.30
CA ILE A 235 -2.12 -2.43 14.28
C ILE A 235 -1.27 -3.65 13.90
N PRO A 236 -1.42 -4.26 12.70
CA PRO A 236 -0.51 -5.32 12.25
C PRO A 236 0.98 -4.95 12.37
N GLU A 237 1.33 -3.71 12.05
CA GLU A 237 2.71 -3.23 12.10
C GLU A 237 3.22 -3.08 13.53
N CYS A 238 2.36 -2.63 14.46
CA CYS A 238 2.67 -2.60 15.88
C CYS A 238 2.86 -4.01 16.44
N PHE A 239 2.08 -5.00 16.01
CA PHE A 239 2.31 -6.40 16.37
C PHE A 239 3.65 -6.90 15.84
N TYR A 240 3.98 -6.62 14.57
CA TYR A 240 5.26 -7.03 13.97
C TYR A 240 6.46 -6.48 14.77
N TYR A 241 6.41 -5.20 15.13
CA TYR A 241 7.45 -4.56 15.93
C TYR A 241 7.32 -4.78 17.45
N LYS A 242 6.43 -5.67 17.90
CA LYS A 242 6.20 -6.01 19.31
C LYS A 242 5.95 -4.78 20.20
N LYS A 243 5.18 -3.81 19.69
CA LYS A 243 4.76 -2.62 20.43
C LYS A 243 3.66 -2.98 21.43
N ASN A 244 3.57 -2.21 22.51
CA ASN A 244 2.41 -2.25 23.41
C ASN A 244 1.23 -1.55 22.73
N ILE A 245 0.06 -2.17 22.70
CA ILE A 245 -1.11 -1.66 21.96
C ILE A 245 -2.28 -1.47 22.92
N PHE A 246 -2.71 -0.20 23.06
CA PHE A 246 -3.93 0.19 23.76
C PHE A 246 -4.94 0.70 22.73
N ILE A 247 -6.17 0.18 22.76
CA ILE A 247 -7.23 0.63 21.87
C ILE A 247 -8.41 1.07 22.71
N LYS A 248 -8.85 2.31 22.50
CA LYS A 248 -10.11 2.82 23.01
C LYS A 248 -11.12 2.78 21.86
N TYR A 249 -11.96 1.75 21.89
CA TYR A 249 -12.99 1.52 20.89
C TYR A 249 -14.12 2.53 21.02
N ASN A 250 -14.72 2.84 19.87
CA ASN A 250 -16.07 3.36 19.81
C ASN A 250 -16.98 2.16 19.51
N GLU A 251 -17.79 1.74 20.49
CA GLU A 251 -18.61 0.52 20.42
C GLU A 251 -19.58 0.48 19.23
N SER A 252 -19.91 1.64 18.66
CA SER A 252 -20.74 1.74 17.45
C SER A 252 -20.01 1.40 16.14
N ILE A 253 -18.69 1.21 16.18
CA ILE A 253 -17.85 1.04 14.97
C ILE A 253 -17.20 -0.35 14.98
N GLN A 254 -17.72 -1.26 14.16
CA GLN A 254 -17.05 -2.51 13.82
C GLN A 254 -16.38 -2.38 12.46
N ASP A 255 -15.06 -2.22 12.46
CA ASP A 255 -14.26 -1.98 11.26
C ASP A 255 -13.00 -2.86 11.26
N SER A 256 -12.13 -2.63 10.27
CA SER A 256 -10.90 -3.41 10.12
C SER A 256 -9.96 -3.33 11.33
N LEU A 257 -10.03 -2.29 12.19
CA LEU A 257 -9.23 -2.19 13.41
C LEU A 257 -9.61 -3.32 14.37
N ASN A 258 -10.90 -3.42 14.67
CA ASN A 258 -11.46 -4.45 15.57
C ASN A 258 -11.13 -5.85 15.05
N PHE A 259 -11.41 -6.11 13.78
CA PHE A 259 -11.18 -7.41 13.18
C PHE A 259 -9.69 -7.80 13.21
N ARG A 260 -8.80 -6.89 12.80
CA ARG A 260 -7.36 -7.18 12.74
C ARG A 260 -6.74 -7.35 14.12
N TYR A 261 -7.08 -6.50 15.08
CA TYR A 261 -6.54 -6.60 16.43
C TYR A 261 -6.90 -7.95 17.07
N ASN A 262 -8.18 -8.32 17.02
CA ASN A 262 -8.66 -9.55 17.64
C ASN A 262 -8.12 -10.80 16.92
N ASP A 263 -8.10 -10.81 15.59
CA ASP A 263 -7.56 -11.93 14.81
C ASP A 263 -6.07 -12.15 15.11
N ILE A 264 -5.25 -11.08 15.12
CA ILE A 264 -3.82 -11.19 15.40
C ILE A 264 -3.54 -11.58 16.86
N ARG A 265 -4.34 -11.09 17.81
CA ARG A 265 -4.24 -11.51 19.22
C ARG A 265 -4.47 -13.00 19.40
N GLN A 266 -5.39 -13.58 18.63
CA GLN A 266 -5.79 -14.97 18.75
C GLN A 266 -4.91 -15.91 17.93
N ASN A 267 -4.58 -15.52 16.69
CA ASN A 267 -3.99 -16.39 15.67
C ASN A 267 -2.57 -15.97 15.27
N GLY A 268 -2.07 -14.84 15.77
CA GLY A 268 -0.78 -14.28 15.37
C GLY A 268 -0.80 -13.59 14.00
N LEU A 269 0.38 -13.31 13.45
CA LEU A 269 0.53 -12.56 12.20
C LEU A 269 0.46 -13.41 10.92
N GLY A 270 0.38 -14.74 11.02
CA GLY A 270 0.51 -15.66 9.87
C GLY A 270 -0.41 -15.30 8.71
N ASP A 271 -1.68 -15.05 9.02
CA ASP A 271 -2.72 -14.66 8.06
C ASP A 271 -2.53 -13.27 7.42
N TYR A 272 -1.58 -12.49 7.91
CA TYR A 272 -1.26 -11.14 7.45
C TYR A 272 0.07 -11.08 6.71
N ILE A 273 0.78 -12.20 6.54
CA ILE A 273 2.01 -12.29 5.77
C ILE A 273 1.68 -12.63 4.32
N LEU A 274 2.21 -11.83 3.40
CA LEU A 274 2.05 -12.03 1.96
C LEU A 274 2.77 -13.31 1.49
N THR A 275 2.10 -14.10 0.67
CA THR A 275 2.56 -15.40 0.17
C THR A 275 2.23 -15.56 -1.32
N CYS A 276 2.85 -16.54 -1.98
CA CYS A 276 2.53 -16.84 -3.38
C CYS A 276 1.15 -17.48 -3.54
N ASP A 277 0.60 -18.06 -2.47
CA ASP A 277 -0.71 -18.72 -2.48
C ASP A 277 -1.88 -17.73 -2.35
N ASP A 278 -1.58 -16.45 -2.06
CA ASP A 278 -2.60 -15.41 -1.99
C ASP A 278 -3.28 -15.25 -3.35
N PRO A 279 -4.62 -15.31 -3.44
CA PRO A 279 -5.32 -15.30 -4.73
C PRO A 279 -4.91 -14.13 -5.63
N ILE A 280 -4.82 -12.92 -5.07
CA ILE A 280 -4.43 -11.72 -5.82
C ILE A 280 -2.99 -11.78 -6.35
N ILE A 281 -2.10 -12.52 -5.68
CA ILE A 281 -0.71 -12.70 -6.10
C ILE A 281 -0.63 -13.76 -7.19
N ARG A 282 -1.23 -14.93 -6.94
CA ARG A 282 -1.26 -16.03 -7.90
C ARG A 282 -1.88 -15.57 -9.21
N ASP A 283 -3.07 -14.96 -9.15
CA ASP A 283 -3.79 -14.50 -10.33
C ASP A 283 -3.00 -13.39 -11.08
N PHE A 284 -2.14 -12.62 -10.40
CA PHE A 284 -1.25 -11.65 -11.04
C PHE A 284 -0.06 -12.31 -11.73
N LEU A 285 0.54 -13.32 -11.10
CA LEU A 285 1.73 -14.00 -11.63
C LEU A 285 1.40 -14.94 -12.78
N GLU A 286 0.24 -15.59 -12.74
CA GLU A 286 -0.24 -16.54 -13.77
C GLU A 286 -0.78 -15.86 -15.04
N TYR A 287 -0.99 -14.54 -15.01
CA TYR A 287 -1.34 -13.72 -16.17
C TYR A 287 -0.17 -13.56 -17.14
#